data_AF-A0A258ST41-F1
#
_entry.id   AF-A0A258ST41-F1
#
_cell.length_a   1.000
_cell.length_b   1.000
_cell.length_c   1.000
_cell.angle_alpha   90.00
_cell.angle_beta   90.00
_cell.angle_gamma   90.00
#
_symmetry.space_group_name_H-M   'P 1'
#
loop_
_entity.id
_entity.type
_entity.pdbx_description
1 polymer ?
#
loop_
_entity_poly.entity_id
_entity_poly.type
_entity_poly.pdbx_seq_one_letter_code
_entity_poly.pdbx_strand_id
1 'polypeptide(L)'
;MVFASDSFIFLFLPVFLVAYGLTPARWRNLTLLGFSWLFYAWWRVDFLPLIVGIAVWSWVTGLWIARRADHERGWPLFVAIAGPLAALIWFKYANLFAGTAIALGAPLTGWQAIVLPI
;
A
#
# COMPACT_ATOMS: atom_id res chain seq x y z
N MET A 1 11.34 0.65 5.95
CA MET A 1 12.63 -0.07 6.02
C MET A 1 12.66 -1.10 4.90
N VAL A 2 13.82 -1.59 4.48
CA VAL A 2 13.91 -2.62 3.42
C VAL A 2 14.11 -3.99 4.09
N PHE A 3 13.49 -5.05 3.58
CA PHE A 3 13.62 -6.40 4.16
C PHE A 3 15.07 -6.90 4.24
N ALA A 4 15.91 -6.53 3.28
CA ALA A 4 17.33 -6.89 3.24
C ALA A 4 18.24 -5.97 4.06
N SER A 5 17.69 -5.07 4.89
CA SER A 5 18.51 -4.15 5.69
C SER A 5 18.94 -4.76 7.03
N ASP A 6 20.13 -4.39 7.50
CA ASP A 6 20.65 -4.83 8.81
C ASP A 6 19.71 -4.42 9.95
N SER A 7 19.09 -3.24 9.86
CA SER A 7 18.09 -2.78 10.83
C SER A 7 16.84 -3.66 10.86
N PHE A 8 16.46 -4.30 9.75
CA PHE A 8 15.37 -5.28 9.77
C PHE A 8 15.75 -6.52 10.58
N ILE A 9 16.92 -7.11 10.30
CA ILE A 9 17.33 -8.39 10.89
C ILE A 9 17.72 -8.24 12.37
N PHE A 10 18.45 -7.18 12.73
CA PHE A 10 19.03 -7.03 14.07
C PHE A 10 18.20 -6.18 15.02
N LEU A 11 17.28 -5.35 14.52
CA LEU A 11 16.44 -4.49 15.36
C LEU A 11 14.95 -4.83 15.22
N PHE A 12 14.39 -4.72 14.02
CA PHE A 12 12.95 -4.88 13.83
C PHE A 12 12.47 -6.30 14.13
N LEU A 13 13.10 -7.32 13.53
CA LEU A 13 12.68 -8.71 13.66
C LEU A 13 12.77 -9.23 15.12
N PRO A 14 13.86 -9.02 15.88
CA PRO A 14 13.93 -9.46 17.26
C PRO A 14 12.89 -8.77 18.14
N VAL A 15 12.73 -7.44 17.99
CA VAL A 15 11.73 -6.67 18.74
C VAL A 15 10.31 -7.13 18.40
N PHE A 16 10.02 -7.37 17.13
CA PHE A 16 8.73 -7.90 16.68
C PHE A 16 8.45 -9.28 17.27
N LEU A 17 9.41 -10.21 17.22
CA LEU A 17 9.22 -11.57 17.74
C LEU A 17 9.02 -11.59 19.26
N VAL A 18 9.78 -10.78 20.00
CA VAL A 18 9.60 -10.62 21.45
C VAL A 18 8.23 -10.04 21.76
N ALA A 19 7.85 -8.94 21.10
CA ALA A 19 6.54 -8.33 21.29
C ALA A 19 5.41 -9.32 20.96
N TYR A 20 5.48 -10.00 19.81
CA TYR A 20 4.48 -10.96 19.36
C TYR A 20 4.38 -12.21 20.26
N GLY A 21 5.51 -12.65 20.84
CA GLY A 21 5.57 -13.76 21.79
C GLY A 21 4.96 -13.42 23.15
N LEU A 22 5.11 -12.17 23.60
CA LEU A 22 4.54 -11.68 24.86
C LEU A 22 3.06 -11.28 24.72
N THR A 23 2.60 -10.96 23.51
CA THR A 23 1.21 -10.55 23.27
C THR A 23 0.23 -11.71 23.48
N PRO A 24 -0.82 -11.53 24.33
CA PRO A 24 -1.88 -12.52 24.50
C PRO A 24 -2.62 -12.81 23.19
N ALA A 25 -3.15 -14.02 23.02
CA ALA A 25 -3.81 -14.48 21.79
C ALA A 25 -4.83 -13.47 21.21
N ARG A 26 -5.63 -12.82 22.08
CA ARG A 26 -6.63 -11.82 21.69
C ARG A 26 -6.08 -10.58 21.00
N TRP A 27 -4.82 -10.20 21.25
CA TRP A 27 -4.18 -8.98 20.74
C TRP A 27 -3.16 -9.24 19.63
N ARG A 28 -2.88 -10.51 19.28
CA ARG A 28 -1.83 -10.86 18.30
C ARG A 28 -2.02 -10.19 16.95
N ASN A 29 -3.26 -10.07 16.46
CA ASN A 29 -3.56 -9.39 15.20
C ASN A 29 -3.28 -7.88 15.27
N LEU A 30 -3.51 -7.25 16.43
CA LEU A 30 -3.21 -5.84 16.61
C LEU A 30 -1.71 -5.59 16.71
N THR A 31 -0.96 -6.46 17.37
CA THR A 31 0.51 -6.42 17.35
C THR A 31 1.03 -6.59 15.92
N LEU A 32 0.54 -7.57 15.16
CA LEU A 32 0.92 -7.75 13.75
C LEU A 32 0.63 -6.51 12.91
N LEU A 33 -0.57 -5.93 13.05
CA LEU A 33 -0.96 -4.74 12.30
C LEU A 33 -0.08 -3.54 12.66
N GLY A 34 0.15 -3.29 13.96
CA GLY A 34 0.97 -2.18 14.43
C GLY A 34 2.42 -2.27 13.96
N PHE A 35 3.03 -3.46 14.05
CA PHE A 35 4.38 -3.68 13.52
C PHE A 35 4.44 -3.59 11.99
N SER A 36 3.39 -4.02 11.28
CA SER A 36 3.30 -3.85 9.83
C SER A 36 3.28 -2.37 9.46
N TRP A 37 2.48 -1.56 10.16
CA TRP A 37 2.45 -0.11 9.95
C TRP A 37 3.79 0.54 10.28
N LEU A 38 4.44 0.16 11.38
CA LEU A 38 5.77 0.66 11.74
C LEU A 38 6.81 0.31 10.67
N PHE A 39 6.77 -0.91 10.14
CA PHE A 39 7.66 -1.37 9.07
C PHE A 39 7.55 -0.49 7.82
N TYR A 40 6.32 -0.25 7.38
CA TYR A 40 6.02 0.55 6.19
C TYR A 40 6.26 2.05 6.40
N ALA A 41 5.97 2.58 7.60
CA ALA A 41 6.13 4.00 7.93
C ALA A 41 7.58 4.43 8.19
N TRP A 42 8.48 3.47 8.43
CA TRP A 42 9.83 3.71 8.98
C TRP A 42 10.65 4.81 8.29
N TRP A 43 10.61 4.90 6.96
CA TRP A 43 11.34 5.94 6.22
C TRP A 43 10.45 7.09 5.78
N ARG A 44 9.18 6.82 5.53
CA ARG A 44 8.23 7.76 4.92
C ARG A 44 6.82 7.57 5.48
N VAL A 45 6.59 8.17 6.63
CA VAL A 45 5.30 8.13 7.33
C VAL A 45 4.18 8.74 6.48
N ASP A 46 4.48 9.72 5.62
CA ASP A 46 3.48 10.39 4.77
C ASP A 46 2.74 9.43 3.81
N PHE A 47 3.34 8.27 3.49
CA PHE A 47 2.72 7.25 2.65
C PHE A 47 2.03 6.13 3.42
N LEU A 48 2.10 6.15 4.75
CA LEU A 48 1.34 5.21 5.56
C LEU A 48 -0.18 5.29 5.28
N PRO A 49 -0.81 6.49 5.17
CA PRO A 49 -2.23 6.59 4.82
C PRO A 49 -2.58 5.94 3.48
N LEU A 50 -1.67 5.99 2.49
CA LEU A 50 -1.87 5.34 1.19
C LEU A 50 -1.94 3.81 1.34
N ILE A 51 -0.97 3.23 2.06
CA ILE A 51 -0.90 1.77 2.28
C ILE A 51 -2.11 1.30 3.10
N VAL A 52 -2.45 2.03 4.17
CA VAL A 52 -3.63 1.75 4.98
C VAL A 52 -4.91 1.88 4.14
N GLY A 53 -5.01 2.92 3.31
CA GLY A 53 -6.14 3.14 2.42
C GLY A 53 -6.33 2.00 1.43
N ILE A 54 -5.27 1.54 0.78
CA ILE A 54 -5.31 0.39 -0.14
C ILE A 54 -5.71 -0.89 0.61
N ALA A 55 -5.14 -1.14 1.80
CA ALA A 55 -5.48 -2.33 2.59
C ALA A 55 -6.96 -2.33 3.04
N VAL A 56 -7.46 -1.19 3.52
CA VAL A 56 -8.87 -1.03 3.91
C VAL A 56 -9.79 -1.16 2.70
N TRP A 57 -9.43 -0.54 1.56
CA TRP A 57 -10.17 -0.68 0.32
C TRP A 57 -10.30 -2.15 -0.09
N SER A 58 -9.18 -2.86 -0.20
CA SER A 58 -9.14 -4.28 -0.56
C SER A 58 -9.94 -5.14 0.41
N TRP A 59 -9.87 -4.86 1.72
CA TRP A 59 -10.66 -5.58 2.72
C TRP A 59 -12.16 -5.33 2.53
N VAL A 60 -12.60 -4.08 2.45
CA VAL A 60 -14.03 -3.73 2.29
C VAL A 60 -14.58 -4.30 0.99
N THR A 61 -13.87 -4.17 -0.13
CA THR A 61 -14.32 -4.73 -1.40
C THR A 61 -14.30 -6.26 -1.40
N GLY A 62 -13.34 -6.88 -0.70
CA GLY A 62 -13.30 -8.33 -0.51
C GLY A 62 -14.51 -8.86 0.27
N LEU A 63 -14.89 -8.18 1.35
CA LEU A 63 -16.12 -8.48 2.09
C LEU A 63 -17.37 -8.30 1.24
N TRP A 64 -17.40 -7.26 0.40
CA TRP A 64 -18.52 -7.00 -0.50
C TRP A 64 -18.68 -8.10 -1.55
N ILE A 65 -17.58 -8.56 -2.16
CA ILE A 65 -17.57 -9.68 -3.11
C ILE A 65 -18.02 -10.98 -2.43
N ALA A 66 -17.56 -11.23 -1.20
CA ALA A 66 -17.89 -12.45 -0.44
C ALA A 66 -19.39 -12.58 -0.15
N ARG A 67 -20.12 -11.46 -0.05
CA ARG A 67 -21.57 -11.44 0.23
C ARG A 67 -22.46 -11.59 -1.01
N ARG A 68 -21.89 -11.60 -2.22
CA ARG A 68 -22.63 -11.67 -3.49
C ARG A 68 -22.63 -13.09 -4.07
N ALA A 69 -23.75 -13.47 -4.69
CA ALA A 69 -23.84 -14.69 -5.50
C ALA A 69 -23.00 -14.55 -6.78
N ASP A 70 -22.54 -15.67 -7.35
CA ASP A 70 -21.53 -15.67 -8.42
C ASP A 70 -21.90 -14.81 -9.65
N HIS A 71 -23.19 -14.72 -10.00
CA HIS A 71 -23.67 -13.93 -11.14
C HIS A 71 -23.66 -12.40 -10.89
N GLU A 72 -23.55 -11.93 -9.64
CA GLU A 72 -23.51 -10.49 -9.29
C GLU A 72 -22.11 -9.99 -8.92
N ARG A 73 -21.07 -10.83 -9.02
CA ARG A 73 -19.72 -10.50 -8.55
C ARG A 73 -18.90 -9.59 -9.47
N GLY A 74 -19.32 -9.42 -10.72
CA GLY A 74 -18.54 -8.69 -11.74
C GLY A 74 -18.28 -7.22 -11.36
N TRP A 75 -19.31 -6.51 -10.93
CA TRP A 75 -19.18 -5.09 -10.56
C TRP A 75 -18.34 -4.86 -9.29
N PRO A 76 -18.59 -5.56 -8.17
CA PRO A 76 -17.72 -5.48 -6.99
C PRO A 76 -16.25 -5.79 -7.26
N LEU A 77 -15.97 -6.76 -8.14
CA LEU A 77 -14.61 -7.12 -8.53
C LEU A 77 -13.93 -5.99 -9.32
N PHE A 78 -14.64 -5.37 -10.26
CA PHE A 78 -14.13 -4.22 -11.01
C PHE A 78 -13.73 -3.08 -10.05
N VAL A 79 -14.59 -2.75 -9.09
CA VAL A 79 -14.32 -1.73 -8.07
C VAL A 79 -13.12 -2.12 -7.19
N ALA A 80 -13.02 -3.39 -6.79
CA ALA A 80 -11.89 -3.90 -6.02
C ALA A 80 -10.54 -3.68 -6.72
N ILE A 81 -10.49 -3.90 -8.03
CA ILE A 81 -9.27 -3.76 -8.84
C ILE A 81 -8.98 -2.30 -9.17
N ALA A 82 -10.02 -1.50 -9.45
CA ALA A 82 -9.87 -0.12 -9.90
C ALA A 82 -9.10 0.76 -8.90
N GLY A 83 -9.34 0.60 -7.59
CA GLY A 83 -8.66 1.38 -6.55
C GLY A 83 -7.14 1.21 -6.54
N PRO A 84 -6.61 -0.01 -6.31
CA PRO A 84 -5.18 -0.28 -6.38
C PRO A 84 -4.56 0.06 -7.73
N LEU A 85 -5.28 -0.17 -8.84
CA LEU A 85 -4.80 0.15 -10.18
C LEU A 85 -4.66 1.66 -10.40
N ALA A 86 -5.61 2.46 -9.91
CA ALA A 86 -5.52 3.92 -9.97
C ALA A 86 -4.31 4.44 -9.18
N ALA A 87 -4.08 3.91 -7.97
CA ALA A 87 -2.90 4.25 -7.18
C ALA A 87 -1.60 3.85 -7.91
N LEU A 88 -1.57 2.68 -8.54
CA LEU A 88 -0.42 2.24 -9.33
C LEU A 88 -0.15 3.15 -10.52
N ILE A 89 -1.18 3.52 -11.29
CA ILE A 89 -1.06 4.44 -12.43
C ILE A 89 -0.52 5.79 -11.96
N TRP A 90 -1.09 6.34 -10.88
CA TRP A 90 -0.69 7.64 -10.34
C TRP A 90 0.76 7.64 -9.85
N PHE A 91 1.14 6.71 -8.97
CA PHE A 91 2.46 6.73 -8.36
C PHE A 91 3.55 6.17 -9.28
N LYS A 92 3.27 5.14 -10.07
CA LYS A 92 4.31 4.47 -10.88
C LYS A 92 4.43 5.05 -12.28
N TYR A 93 3.31 5.38 -12.93
CA TYR A 93 3.30 5.65 -14.37
C TYR A 93 3.04 7.11 -14.74
N ALA A 94 2.46 7.93 -13.86
CA ALA A 94 2.13 9.32 -14.19
C ALA A 94 3.36 10.15 -14.62
N ASN A 95 4.50 10.02 -13.92
CA ASN A 95 5.73 10.71 -14.31
C ASN A 95 6.28 10.22 -15.66
N LEU A 96 6.15 8.92 -15.96
CA LEU A 96 6.53 8.36 -17.25
C LEU A 96 5.64 8.93 -18.37
N PHE A 97 4.32 8.95 -18.17
CA PHE A 97 3.38 9.49 -19.15
C PHE A 97 3.59 10.98 -19.41
N ALA A 98 3.79 11.77 -18.35
CA ALA A 98 4.09 13.19 -18.47
C ALA A 98 5.40 13.42 -19.24
N GLY A 99 6.46 12.67 -18.91
CA GLY A 99 7.74 12.74 -19.62
C GLY A 99 7.62 12.39 -21.11
N THR A 100 6.89 11.32 -21.45
CA THR A 100 6.65 10.92 -22.85
C THR A 100 5.83 11.97 -23.60
N ALA A 101 4.80 12.55 -22.97
CA ALA A 101 3.98 13.59 -23.59
C ALA A 101 4.79 14.87 -23.87
N ILE A 102 5.66 15.30 -22.95
CA ILE A 102 6.60 16.42 -23.17
C ILE A 102 7.53 16.11 -24.34
N ALA A 103 8.10 14.90 -24.40
CA ALA A 103 8.98 14.48 -25.48
C ALA A 103 8.28 14.48 -26.86
N LEU A 104 6.96 14.27 -26.90
CA LEU A 104 6.12 14.35 -28.09
C LEU A 104 5.62 15.78 -28.42
N GLY A 105 6.04 16.79 -27.66
CA GLY A 105 5.72 18.20 -27.92
C GLY A 105 4.49 18.74 -27.18
N ALA A 106 3.97 18.02 -26.17
CA ALA A 106 2.86 18.53 -25.35
C ALA A 106 3.33 19.71 -24.47
N PRO A 107 2.50 20.76 -24.29
CA PRO A 107 2.85 21.95 -23.48
C PRO A 107 2.68 21.68 -21.98
N LEU A 108 3.39 20.67 -21.45
CA LEU A 108 3.38 20.28 -20.04
C LEU A 108 4.62 20.82 -19.29
N THR A 109 5.05 22.03 -19.60
CA THR A 109 6.27 22.67 -19.05
C THR A 109 6.22 22.97 -17.54
N GLY A 110 5.08 22.75 -16.88
CA GLY A 110 4.89 22.93 -15.43
C GLY A 110 4.68 21.63 -14.63
N TRP A 111 4.87 20.45 -15.21
CA TRP A 111 4.69 19.18 -14.49
C TRP A 111 5.72 19.02 -13.37
N GLN A 112 5.27 19.04 -12.12
CA GLN A 112 6.11 18.69 -10.98
C GLN A 112 6.09 17.16 -10.79
N ALA A 113 7.27 16.55 -10.77
CA ALA A 113 7.38 15.11 -10.59
C ALA A 113 6.72 14.68 -9.27
N ILE A 114 5.77 13.75 -9.37
CA ILE A 114 5.11 13.18 -8.20
C ILE A 114 6.17 12.44 -7.39
N VAL A 115 6.30 12.81 -6.11
CA VAL A 115 7.24 12.15 -5.20
C VAL A 115 6.83 10.69 -5.05
N LEU A 116 7.76 9.80 -5.32
CA LEU A 116 7.49 8.37 -5.29
C LEU A 116 7.50 7.83 -3.85
N PRO A 117 6.65 6.84 -3.52
CA PRO A 117 6.70 6.07 -2.28
C PRO A 117 7.86 5.06 -2.31
N ILE A 118 9.09 5.59 -2.28
CA ILE A 118 10.34 4.81 -2.20
C ILE A 118 11.19 5.41 -1.09
#